data_AF-A0A0B1P392-F1
#
_entry.id   AF-A0A0B1P392-F1
#
_cell.length_a   1.000
_cell.length_b   1.000
_cell.length_c   1.000
_cell.angle_alpha   90.00
_cell.angle_beta   90.00
_cell.angle_gamma   90.00
#
_symmetry.space_group_name_H-M   'P 1'
#
loop_
_entity.id
_entity.type
_entity.pdbx_description
1 polymer ?
#
loop_
_entity_poly.entity_id
_entity_poly.type
_entity_poly.pdbx_seq_one_letter_code
_entity_poly.pdbx_strand_id
1 'polypeptide(L)'
;MNSWTPKAAGTAIGEPISLKKQVLKGNPPRGQNKEDRRIIIRLDLNHEARKSDPFQLRQTIQNLVPDKTLVSDVWKVPSGVAMLAPTPAKAATLM
;
A
#
# COMPACT_ATOMS: atom_id res chain seq x y z
N MET A 1 -25.32 -22.91 -38.10
CA MET A 1 -26.61 -22.24 -38.32
C MET A 1 -26.52 -20.91 -37.61
N ASN A 2 -26.36 -19.84 -38.37
CA ASN A 2 -25.97 -18.52 -37.91
C ASN A 2 -27.14 -17.60 -38.27
N SER A 3 -27.77 -16.95 -37.31
CA SER A 3 -28.76 -15.92 -37.60
C SER A 3 -28.68 -14.82 -36.55
N TRP A 4 -27.95 -13.75 -36.90
CA TRP A 4 -27.98 -12.46 -36.23
C TRP A 4 -28.89 -11.54 -37.06
N THR A 5 -29.82 -10.87 -36.39
CA THR A 5 -30.85 -9.96 -36.94
C THR A 5 -30.25 -8.60 -37.33
N PRO A 6 -30.76 -7.92 -38.38
CA PRO A 6 -30.14 -6.69 -38.90
C PRO A 6 -30.58 -5.41 -38.17
N LYS A 7 -29.57 -4.62 -37.78
CA LYS A 7 -29.41 -3.16 -37.85
C LYS A 7 -30.66 -2.27 -37.89
N ALA A 8 -30.87 -1.48 -36.83
CA ALA A 8 -31.66 -0.25 -36.87
C ALA A 8 -30.76 0.95 -37.17
N ALA A 9 -31.11 1.70 -38.22
CA ALA A 9 -30.45 2.93 -38.63
C ALA A 9 -30.89 4.09 -37.74
N GLY A 10 -29.94 4.70 -37.01
CA GLY A 10 -30.12 5.97 -36.32
C GLY A 10 -29.27 7.05 -36.98
N THR A 11 -29.94 8.03 -37.58
CA THR A 11 -29.39 9.20 -38.27
C THR A 11 -28.43 9.97 -37.38
N ALA A 12 -27.18 10.13 -37.82
CA ALA A 12 -26.17 10.97 -37.17
C ALA A 12 -26.39 12.44 -37.56
N ILE A 13 -26.77 13.26 -36.58
CA ILE A 13 -26.71 14.72 -36.65
C ILE A 13 -26.30 15.27 -35.27
N GLY A 14 -25.14 15.92 -35.19
CA GLY A 14 -24.67 16.59 -33.96
C GLY A 14 -23.16 16.64 -33.84
N GLU A 15 -22.59 17.76 -34.29
CA GLU A 15 -21.23 18.34 -34.16
C GLU A 15 -20.06 17.56 -33.50
N PRO A 16 -18.83 17.67 -34.04
CA PRO A 16 -17.64 17.11 -33.43
C PRO A 16 -17.29 17.88 -32.15
N ILE A 17 -17.51 17.25 -30.99
CA ILE A 17 -17.05 17.76 -29.71
C ILE A 17 -15.51 17.75 -29.74
N SER A 18 -14.90 18.92 -29.98
CA SER A 18 -13.45 19.08 -29.90
C SER A 18 -13.02 18.89 -28.45
N LEU A 19 -12.60 17.66 -28.11
CA LEU A 19 -11.91 17.33 -26.86
C LEU A 19 -10.53 17.99 -26.86
N LYS A 20 -10.47 19.31 -26.69
CA LYS A 20 -9.23 19.98 -26.29
C LYS A 20 -8.87 19.38 -24.94
N LYS A 21 -7.81 18.57 -24.95
CA LYS A 21 -7.23 17.91 -23.78
C LYS A 21 -6.74 19.00 -22.82
N GLN A 22 -7.64 19.56 -22.02
CA GLN A 22 -7.28 20.41 -20.90
C GLN A 22 -6.55 19.48 -19.92
N VAL A 23 -5.22 19.60 -19.92
CA VAL A 23 -4.40 19.02 -18.86
C VAL A 23 -4.71 19.86 -17.62
N LEU A 24 -5.78 19.49 -16.92
CA LEU A 24 -6.06 19.97 -15.57
C LEU A 24 -4.92 19.46 -14.70
N LYS A 25 -3.93 20.33 -14.46
CA LYS A 25 -2.87 20.07 -13.49
C LYS A 25 -3.52 20.03 -12.11
N GLY A 26 -3.90 18.82 -11.69
CA GLY A 26 -4.44 18.60 -10.34
C GLY A 26 -3.42 19.06 -9.31
N ASN A 27 -3.90 19.71 -8.25
CA ASN A 27 -3.05 19.97 -7.08
C ASN A 27 -2.56 18.61 -6.55
N PRO A 28 -1.28 18.49 -6.14
CA PRO A 28 -0.81 17.28 -5.50
C PRO A 28 -1.70 16.99 -4.28
N PRO A 29 -2.09 15.73 -4.07
CA PRO A 29 -2.95 15.37 -2.96
C PRO A 29 -2.30 15.82 -1.65
N ARG A 30 -3.08 16.54 -0.86
CA ARG A 30 -2.66 17.15 0.40
C ARG A 30 -2.18 16.03 1.34
N GLY A 31 -0.87 15.96 1.61
CA GLY A 31 -0.29 14.97 2.53
C GLY A 31 0.76 14.04 1.95
N GLN A 32 1.03 14.07 0.64
CA GLN A 32 2.07 13.23 0.00
C GLN A 32 3.53 13.59 0.37
N ASN A 33 3.77 14.63 1.18
CA ASN A 33 5.13 15.10 1.48
C ASN A 33 5.78 14.39 2.68
N LYS A 34 5.02 13.64 3.49
CA LYS A 34 5.61 12.92 4.63
C LYS A 34 6.15 11.57 4.17
N GLU A 35 7.42 11.32 4.46
CA GLU A 35 8.04 10.00 4.34
C GLU A 35 7.15 8.93 5.02
N ASP A 36 7.02 7.76 4.41
CA ASP A 36 6.38 6.65 5.10
C ASP A 36 7.35 6.11 6.15
N ARG A 37 6.92 6.14 7.41
CA ARG A 37 7.70 5.67 8.56
C ARG A 37 7.48 4.20 8.87
N ARG A 38 6.69 3.52 8.05
CA ARG A 38 6.32 2.13 8.28
C ARG A 38 7.24 1.19 7.52
N ILE A 39 7.73 0.17 8.22
CA ILE A 39 8.47 -0.95 7.64
C ILE A 39 7.55 -2.16 7.65
N ILE A 40 7.48 -2.90 6.55
CA ILE A 40 6.76 -4.17 6.48
C ILE A 40 7.74 -5.28 6.15
N ILE A 41 7.93 -6.20 7.09
CA ILE A 41 8.69 -7.43 6.87
C ILE A 41 7.71 -8.50 6.38
N ARG A 42 7.95 -8.97 5.16
CA ARG A 42 7.20 -10.10 4.59
C ARG A 42 7.78 -11.38 5.15
N LEU A 43 6.91 -12.19 5.74
CA LEU A 43 7.25 -13.48 6.31
C LEU A 43 6.52 -14.58 5.55
N ASP A 44 7.13 -15.75 5.50
CA ASP A 44 6.50 -16.95 4.95
C ASP A 44 5.22 -17.30 5.70
N LEU A 45 4.30 -17.98 5.02
CA LEU A 45 2.97 -18.32 5.54
C LEU A 45 3.05 -19.09 6.86
N ASN A 46 4.05 -19.96 7.00
CA ASN A 46 4.22 -20.84 8.15
C ASN A 46 5.08 -20.25 9.27
N HIS A 47 5.60 -19.02 9.10
CA HIS A 47 6.53 -18.40 10.04
C HIS A 47 5.89 -18.19 11.42
N GLU A 48 6.65 -18.46 12.49
CA GLU A 48 6.15 -18.43 13.87
C GLU A 48 5.61 -17.05 14.29
N ALA A 49 6.27 -15.97 13.88
CA ALA A 49 5.79 -14.59 14.12
C ALA A 49 4.42 -14.27 13.46
N ARG A 50 3.96 -15.08 12.48
CA ARG A 50 2.58 -14.99 11.97
C ARG A 50 1.57 -15.75 12.83
N LYS A 51 2.01 -16.64 13.72
CA LYS A 51 1.14 -17.40 14.63
C LYS A 51 1.14 -16.83 16.03
N SER A 52 2.20 -16.10 16.40
CA SER A 52 2.34 -15.46 17.70
C SER A 52 1.20 -14.47 17.99
N ASP A 53 0.91 -14.34 19.28
CA ASP A 53 0.05 -13.29 19.80
C ASP A 53 0.68 -11.91 19.56
N PRO A 54 -0.10 -10.87 19.21
CA PRO A 54 0.43 -9.53 18.94
C PRO A 54 1.22 -8.93 20.12
N PHE A 55 0.85 -9.21 21.36
CA PHE A 55 1.56 -8.71 22.54
C PHE A 55 2.91 -9.39 22.70
N GLN A 56 2.95 -10.72 22.56
CA GLN A 56 4.22 -11.46 22.58
C GLN A 56 5.15 -10.99 21.47
N LEU A 57 4.62 -10.82 20.24
CA LEU A 57 5.39 -10.32 19.11
C LEU A 57 6.04 -8.95 19.39
N ARG A 58 5.27 -8.03 19.98
CA ARG A 58 5.77 -6.70 20.38
C ARG A 58 6.92 -6.82 21.37
N GLN A 59 6.76 -7.60 22.44
CA GLN A 59 7.80 -7.81 23.44
C GLN A 59 9.05 -8.47 22.86
N THR A 60 8.88 -9.51 22.04
CA THR A 60 9.99 -10.22 21.40
C THR A 60 10.80 -9.27 20.52
N ILE A 61 10.15 -8.47 19.67
CA ILE A 61 10.86 -7.51 18.80
C ILE A 61 11.52 -6.41 19.62
N GLN A 62 10.85 -5.86 20.63
CA GLN A 62 11.45 -4.84 21.50
C GLN A 62 12.66 -5.34 22.30
N ASN A 63 12.70 -6.64 22.63
CA ASN A 63 13.84 -7.26 23.31
C ASN A 63 14.97 -7.62 22.33
N LEU A 64 14.64 -7.91 21.07
CA LEU A 64 15.62 -8.25 20.04
C LEU A 64 16.35 -7.01 19.50
N VAL A 65 15.64 -5.88 19.40
CA VAL A 65 16.21 -4.63 18.89
C VAL A 65 17.13 -4.00 19.96
N PRO A 66 18.44 -3.80 19.65
CA PRO A 66 19.39 -3.23 20.62
C PRO A 66 19.03 -1.80 21.06
N ASP A 67 18.52 -1.00 20.12
CA ASP A 67 18.12 0.39 20.35
C ASP A 67 16.60 0.53 20.23
N LYS A 68 15.94 0.64 21.39
CA LYS A 68 14.47 0.75 21.50
C LYS A 68 13.91 2.01 20.83
N THR A 69 14.73 3.00 20.50
CA THR A 69 14.28 4.21 19.80
C THR A 69 14.04 3.98 18.30
N LEU A 70 14.58 2.88 17.75
CA LEU A 70 14.44 2.57 16.32
C LEU A 70 13.04 2.10 15.93
N VAL A 71 12.32 1.50 16.87
CA VAL A 71 10.98 0.94 16.66
C VAL A 71 10.03 1.49 17.71
N SER A 72 9.06 2.30 17.27
CA SER A 72 8.05 2.90 18.14
C SER A 72 6.89 1.95 18.41
N ASP A 73 6.44 1.21 17.40
CA ASP A 73 5.36 0.24 17.56
C ASP A 73 5.50 -0.91 16.56
N VAL A 74 4.88 -2.04 16.88
CA VAL A 74 4.89 -3.27 16.09
C VAL A 74 3.49 -3.86 16.03
N TRP A 75 3.02 -4.22 14.86
CA TRP A 75 1.75 -4.92 14.70
C TRP A 75 1.82 -5.99 13.63
N LYS A 76 0.91 -6.95 13.74
CA LYS A 76 0.80 -8.06 12.80
C LYS A 76 0.05 -7.60 11.56
N VAL A 77 0.49 -8.08 10.41
CA VAL A 77 -0.23 -7.91 9.13
C VAL A 77 -0.39 -9.28 8.46
N PRO A 78 -1.39 -9.47 7.57
CA PRO A 78 -1.60 -10.77 6.93
C PRO A 78 -0.36 -11.32 6.19
N SER A 79 0.51 -10.43 5.70
CA SER A 79 1.75 -10.77 5.01
C SER A 79 2.97 -10.99 5.92
N GLY A 80 2.88 -10.69 7.21
CA GLY A 80 4.03 -10.71 8.12
C GLY A 80 3.89 -9.72 9.28
N VAL A 81 4.88 -8.85 9.46
CA VAL A 81 4.93 -7.90 10.57
C VAL A 81 5.18 -6.50 10.04
N ALA A 82 4.46 -5.52 10.60
CA ALA A 82 4.64 -4.12 10.31
C ALA A 82 5.10 -3.38 11.55
N MET A 83 5.95 -2.37 11.35
CA MET A 83 6.56 -1.62 12.43
C MET A 83 6.58 -0.14 12.08
N LEU A 84 6.42 0.69 13.10
CA LEU A 84 6.63 2.13 13.00
C LEU A 84 8.06 2.45 13.44
N ALA A 85 8.85 3.02 12.54
CA ALA A 85 10.23 3.41 12.79
C ALA A 85 10.37 4.93 12.57
N PRO A 86 10.91 5.70 13.53
CA PRO A 86 11.19 7.12 13.33
C PRO A 86 12.16 7.38 12.18
N THR A 87 13.08 6.43 11.95
CA THR A 87 14.05 6.47 10.85
C THR A 87 14.07 5.12 10.15
N PRO A 88 13.21 4.90 9.15
CA PRO A 88 13.04 3.60 8.51
C PRO A 88 14.32 3.04 7.91
N ALA A 89 15.14 3.89 7.28
CA ALA A 89 16.41 3.48 6.69
C ALA A 89 17.38 2.89 7.73
N LYS A 90 17.46 3.51 8.91
CA LYS A 90 18.34 3.06 10.00
C LYS A 90 17.84 1.75 10.61
N ALA A 91 16.53 1.65 10.83
CA ALA A 91 15.91 0.44 11.35
C ALA A 91 16.03 -0.73 10.35
N ALA A 92 15.83 -0.49 9.05
CA ALA A 92 15.95 -1.52 8.02
C ALA A 92 17.37 -2.08 7.84
N THR A 93 18.41 -1.37 8.29
CA THR A 93 19.80 -1.86 8.23
C THR A 93 20.08 -2.93 9.30
N LEU A 94 19.26 -2.99 10.34
CA LEU A 94 19.45 -3.87 11.50
C LEU A 94 18.58 -5.14 11.44
N MET A 95 17.78 -5.31 10.39
CA MET A 95 16.78 -6.37 10.24
C MET A 95 17.07 -7.21 9.02
#